data_AF-A0A7J9CXQ9-F1
#
_entry.id   AF-A0A7J9CXQ9-F1
#
_cell.length_a   1.000
_cell.length_b   1.000
_cell.length_c   1.000
_cell.angle_alpha   90.00
_cell.angle_beta   90.00
_cell.angle_gamma   90.00
#
_symmetry.space_group_name_H-M   'P 1'
#
loop_
_entity.id
_entity.type
_entity.pdbx_description
1 polymer ?
#
loop_
_entity_poly.entity_id
_entity_poly.type
_entity_poly.pdbx_seq_one_letter_code
_entity_poly.pdbx_strand_id
1 'polypeptide(L)'
;APANSPVSAFEVEVEGYETLERGGGNFDWAGRLYMTTNPILRRKPYLFSELPSSLRNSMETYILELQKFGEKLLSLMAKALKLDEKEMMEYFED
;
A
#
# COMPACT_ATOMS: atom_id res chain seq x y z
N ALA A 1 32.49 21.22 -0.24
CA ALA A 1 31.42 21.03 -1.23
C ALA A 1 30.83 19.65 -1.01
N PRO A 2 29.55 19.50 -0.62
CA PRO A 2 29.01 18.17 -0.40
C PRO A 2 28.68 17.55 -1.75
N ALA A 3 29.28 16.38 -1.99
CA ALA A 3 28.94 15.51 -3.09
C ALA A 3 27.48 15.07 -2.93
N ASN A 4 26.75 15.10 -4.04
CA ASN A 4 25.40 14.58 -4.17
C ASN A 4 25.31 13.19 -3.55
N SER A 5 24.64 13.09 -2.40
CA SER A 5 24.12 11.82 -1.91
C SER A 5 23.06 11.38 -2.92
N PRO A 6 23.16 10.19 -3.53
CA PRO A 6 22.08 9.70 -4.35
C PRO A 6 20.88 9.56 -3.41
N VAL A 7 19.80 10.23 -3.75
CA VAL A 7 18.48 9.92 -3.19
C VAL A 7 18.27 8.46 -3.58
N SER A 8 18.51 7.56 -2.62
CA SER A 8 18.20 6.15 -2.76
C SER A 8 16.73 6.08 -3.13
N ALA A 9 16.47 5.72 -4.38
CA ALA A 9 15.18 5.24 -4.79
C ALA A 9 14.86 4.06 -3.87
N PHE A 10 14.03 4.30 -2.86
CA PHE A 10 13.33 3.25 -2.14
C PHE A 10 12.34 2.62 -3.12
N GLU A 11 12.84 1.90 -4.12
CA GLU A 11 12.07 0.81 -4.71
C GLU A 11 11.88 -0.19 -3.57
N VAL A 12 10.63 -0.32 -3.12
CA VAL A 12 10.25 -1.20 -2.02
C VAL A 12 10.45 -2.64 -2.50
N GLU A 13 11.66 -3.17 -2.33
CA GLU A 13 12.02 -4.51 -2.79
C GLU A 13 11.45 -5.61 -1.88
N VAL A 14 11.01 -5.28 -0.66
CA VAL A 14 10.65 -6.32 0.32
C VAL A 14 9.14 -6.44 0.50
N GLU A 15 8.50 -7.13 -0.46
CA GLU A 15 7.19 -7.72 -0.24
C GLU A 15 7.35 -9.16 0.26
N GLY A 16 6.61 -9.53 1.30
CA GLY A 16 6.72 -10.80 2.00
C GLY A 16 6.74 -10.63 3.51
N TYR A 17 7.17 -11.68 4.20
CA TYR A 17 7.31 -11.68 5.65
C TYR A 17 8.73 -11.28 6.05
N GLU A 18 8.86 -10.28 6.92
CA GLU A 18 10.14 -9.75 7.38
C GLU A 18 10.11 -9.34 8.86
N THR A 19 11.28 -9.29 9.50
CA THR A 19 11.46 -8.61 10.80
C THR A 19 11.91 -7.18 10.52
N LEU A 20 11.27 -6.20 11.17
CA LEU A 20 11.51 -4.80 10.86
C LEU A 20 12.71 -4.22 11.61
N GLU A 21 13.64 -3.68 10.82
CA GLU A 21 14.68 -2.77 11.29
C GLU A 21 14.18 -1.33 11.21
N ARG A 22 14.13 -0.64 12.35
CA ARG A 22 13.78 0.79 12.44
C ARG A 22 14.90 1.71 11.92
N GLY A 23 16.05 1.12 11.56
CA GLY A 23 17.26 1.84 11.21
C GLY A 23 18.12 2.20 12.43
N GLY A 24 19.40 2.47 12.20
CA GLY A 24 20.36 2.80 13.27
C GLY A 24 20.61 1.66 14.26
N GLY A 25 20.36 0.40 13.86
CA GLY A 25 20.54 -0.78 14.70
C GLY A 25 19.40 -1.03 15.71
N ASN A 26 18.33 -0.24 15.66
CA ASN A 26 17.14 -0.48 16.48
C ASN A 26 16.15 -1.38 15.71
N PHE A 27 15.69 -2.44 16.36
CA PHE A 27 14.68 -3.34 15.82
C PHE A 27 13.33 -3.06 16.45
N ASP A 28 12.28 -3.15 15.65
CA ASP A 28 10.94 -3.25 16.20
C ASP A 28 10.74 -4.68 16.71
N TRP A 29 10.11 -4.82 17.87
CA TRP A 29 9.70 -6.14 18.34
C TRP A 29 8.41 -6.57 17.64
N ALA A 30 8.47 -6.65 16.31
CA ALA A 30 7.35 -6.98 15.44
C ALA A 30 7.83 -7.69 14.16
N GLY A 31 7.05 -8.67 13.73
CA GLY A 31 7.13 -9.21 12.38
C GLY A 31 6.10 -8.52 11.49
N ARG A 32 6.41 -8.33 10.21
CA ARG A 32 5.53 -7.71 9.22
C ARG A 32 5.33 -8.65 8.04
N LEU A 33 4.09 -8.80 7.61
CA LEU A 33 3.75 -9.26 6.27
C LEU A 33 3.35 -8.04 5.44
N TYR A 34 4.10 -7.74 4.38
CA TYR A 34 3.82 -6.61 3.51
C TYR A 34 3.63 -7.06 2.07
N MET A 35 2.63 -6.51 1.41
CA MET A 35 2.43 -6.69 -0.03
C MET A 35 1.57 -5.57 -0.59
N THR A 36 1.81 -5.24 -1.85
CA THR A 36 0.92 -4.39 -2.63
C THR A 36 -0.40 -5.12 -2.86
N THR A 37 -1.49 -4.50 -2.40
CA THR A 37 -2.84 -5.01 -2.63
C THR A 37 -3.53 -4.34 -3.79
N ASN A 38 -3.20 -3.11 -4.17
CA ASN A 38 -3.86 -2.42 -5.28
C ASN A 38 -2.84 -1.59 -6.09
N PRO A 39 -3.02 -1.46 -7.41
CA PRO A 39 -4.02 -2.15 -8.23
C PRO A 39 -3.75 -3.64 -8.40
N ILE A 40 -4.78 -4.40 -8.79
CA ILE A 40 -4.69 -5.88 -8.96
C ILE A 40 -3.50 -6.27 -9.84
N LEU A 41 -3.23 -5.52 -10.91
CA LEU A 41 -2.13 -5.77 -11.86
C LEU A 41 -0.73 -5.67 -11.23
N ARG A 42 -0.58 -5.00 -10.07
CA ARG A 42 0.68 -4.87 -9.34
C ARG A 42 0.84 -5.87 -8.21
N ARG A 43 -0.20 -6.68 -7.90
CA ARG A 43 -0.11 -7.73 -6.90
C ARG A 43 0.88 -8.80 -7.38
N LYS A 44 1.84 -9.20 -6.55
CA LYS A 44 2.65 -10.39 -6.81
C LYS A 44 1.79 -11.65 -6.57
N PRO A 45 1.46 -12.44 -7.62
CA PRO A 45 0.48 -13.52 -7.50
C PRO A 45 0.86 -14.57 -6.46
N TYR A 46 2.16 -14.87 -6.35
CA TYR A 46 2.67 -15.88 -5.43
C TYR A 46 2.45 -15.51 -3.96
N LEU A 47 2.57 -14.23 -3.57
CA LEU A 47 2.39 -13.84 -2.17
C LEU A 47 0.96 -14.05 -1.69
N PHE A 48 -0.02 -13.71 -2.51
CA PHE A 48 -1.42 -13.84 -2.16
C PHE A 48 -1.89 -15.31 -2.24
N SER A 49 -1.31 -16.09 -3.17
CA SER A 49 -1.62 -17.52 -3.32
C SER A 49 -1.05 -18.42 -2.21
N GLU A 50 -0.03 -17.97 -1.49
CA GLU A 50 0.50 -18.70 -0.33
C GLU A 50 -0.35 -18.49 0.95
N LEU A 51 -1.24 -17.48 0.97
CA LEU A 51 -2.11 -17.24 2.13
C LEU A 51 -3.14 -18.38 2.30
N PRO A 52 -3.49 -18.76 3.55
CA PRO A 52 -4.61 -19.65 3.79
C PRO A 52 -5.89 -19.15 3.10
N SER A 53 -6.67 -20.06 2.52
CA SER A 53 -7.83 -19.70 1.70
C SER A 53 -8.86 -18.85 2.44
N SER A 54 -9.08 -19.12 3.74
CA SER A 54 -9.95 -18.31 4.60
C SER A 54 -9.46 -16.87 4.72
N LEU A 55 -8.16 -16.69 5.00
CA LEU A 55 -7.54 -15.37 5.12
C LEU A 55 -7.57 -14.63 3.79
N ARG A 56 -7.24 -15.30 2.68
CA ARG A 56 -7.28 -14.72 1.34
C ARG A 56 -8.66 -14.16 1.00
N ASN A 57 -9.72 -14.94 1.23
CA ASN A 57 -11.09 -14.52 0.95
C ASN A 57 -11.51 -13.32 1.82
N SER A 58 -11.14 -13.33 3.11
CA SER A 58 -11.39 -12.20 4.00
C SER A 58 -10.63 -10.95 3.56
N MET A 59 -9.37 -11.09 3.12
CA MET A 59 -8.56 -9.98 2.62
C MET A 59 -9.15 -9.39 1.33
N GLU A 60 -9.58 -10.20 0.37
CA GLU A 60 -10.23 -9.69 -0.85
C GLU A 60 -11.48 -8.87 -0.52
N THR A 61 -12.32 -9.39 0.37
CA THR A 61 -13.53 -8.68 0.82
C THR A 61 -13.15 -7.36 1.50
N TYR A 62 -12.16 -7.39 2.39
CA TYR A 62 -11.68 -6.21 3.09
C TYR A 62 -11.11 -5.15 2.13
N ILE A 63 -10.28 -5.56 1.17
CA ILE A 63 -9.66 -4.66 0.19
C ILE A 63 -10.73 -3.99 -0.69
N LEU A 64 -11.73 -4.74 -1.14
CA LEU A 64 -12.84 -4.20 -1.93
C LEU A 64 -13.66 -3.17 -1.15
N GLU A 65 -14.00 -3.46 0.12
CA GLU A 65 -14.72 -2.49 0.95
C GLU A 65 -13.86 -1.27 1.31
N LEU A 66 -12.55 -1.47 1.50
CA LEU A 66 -11.60 -0.38 1.76
C LEU A 66 -11.44 0.54 0.54
N GLN A 67 -11.46 0.00 -0.69
CA GLN A 67 -11.46 0.81 -1.92
C GLN A 67 -12.69 1.71 -1.97
N LYS A 68 -13.91 1.15 -1.83
CA LYS A 68 -15.16 1.93 -1.78
C LYS A 68 -15.14 3.00 -0.69
N PHE A 69 -14.56 2.67 0.47
CA PHE A 69 -14.40 3.63 1.56
C PHE A 69 -13.42 4.75 1.20
N GLY A 70 -12.28 4.41 0.59
CA GLY A 70 -11.27 5.36 0.11
C GLY A 70 -11.84 6.33 -0.92
N GLU A 71 -12.56 5.83 -1.92
CA GLU A 71 -13.27 6.64 -2.92
C GLU A 71 -14.19 7.66 -2.26
N LYS A 72 -15.02 7.22 -1.30
CA LYS A 72 -15.92 8.11 -0.57
C LYS A 72 -15.17 9.15 0.26
N LEU A 73 -14.06 8.78 0.88
CA LEU A 73 -13.25 9.71 1.66
C LEU A 73 -12.59 10.77 0.77
N LEU A 74 -12.02 10.37 -0.36
CA LEU A 74 -11.41 11.28 -1.34
C LEU A 74 -12.44 12.22 -1.95
N SER A 75 -13.63 11.71 -2.29
CA SER A 75 -14.77 12.53 -2.74
C SER A 75 -15.13 13.63 -1.74
N LEU A 76 -15.18 13.30 -0.44
CA LEU A 76 -15.44 14.28 0.62
C LEU A 76 -14.30 15.28 0.77
N MET A 77 -13.04 14.84 0.64
CA MET A 77 -11.87 15.71 0.65
C MET A 77 -11.87 16.69 -0.53
N ALA A 78 -12.18 16.22 -1.75
CA ALA A 78 -12.30 17.06 -2.94
C ALA A 78 -13.31 18.19 -2.71
N LYS A 79 -14.50 17.84 -2.20
CA LYS A 79 -15.56 18.79 -1.84
C LYS A 79 -15.11 19.81 -0.79
N ALA A 80 -14.45 19.34 0.27
CA ALA A 80 -13.97 20.21 1.35
C ALA A 80 -12.89 21.20 0.86
N LEU A 81 -12.02 20.75 -0.05
CA LEU A 81 -10.92 21.54 -0.61
C LEU A 81 -11.33 22.34 -1.86
N LYS A 82 -12.58 22.19 -2.33
CA LYS A 82 -13.10 22.81 -3.57
C LYS A 82 -12.27 22.41 -4.81
N LEU A 83 -11.80 21.16 -4.84
CA LEU A 83 -11.16 20.54 -5.99
C LEU A 83 -12.20 19.84 -6.87
N ASP A 84 -11.86 19.58 -8.12
CA ASP A 84 -12.66 18.70 -8.97
C ASP A 84 -12.54 17.26 -8.43
N GLU A 85 -13.70 16.64 -8.18
CA GLU A 85 -13.78 15.26 -7.69
C GLU A 85 -13.16 14.28 -8.69
N LYS A 86 -13.33 14.51 -10.00
CA LYS A 86 -12.76 13.64 -11.04
C LYS A 86 -11.24 13.67 -11.05
N GLU A 87 -10.65 14.86 -10.99
CA GLU A 87 -9.18 15.00 -10.94
C GLU A 87 -8.60 14.30 -9.71
N MET A 88 -9.30 14.34 -8.57
CA MET A 88 -8.86 13.66 -7.35
C MET A 88 -9.03 12.13 -7.43
N MET A 89 -10.05 11.66 -8.15
CA MET A 89 -10.35 10.24 -8.30
C MET A 89 -9.52 9.54 -9.38
N GLU A 90 -9.02 10.25 -10.40
CA GLU A 90 -8.14 9.70 -11.45
C GLU A 90 -6.90 9.00 -10.89
N TYR A 91 -6.38 9.43 -9.74
CA TYR A 91 -5.23 8.80 -9.07
C TYR A 91 -5.58 7.57 -8.24
N PHE A 92 -6.86 7.29 -8.03
CA PHE A 92 -7.36 6.22 -7.18
C PHE A 92 -8.01 5.07 -7.96
N GLU A 93 -8.23 5.25 -9.27
CA GLU A 93 -8.70 4.17 -10.14
C GLU A 93 -7.63 3.06 -10.26
N ASP A 94 -8.08 1.82 -10.11
CA ASP A 94 -7.28 0.59 -10.12
C ASP A 94 -6.85 0.17 -11.54
#